data_AF-A0A183APY0-F1
#
_entry.id   AF-A0A183APY0-F1
#
_cell.length_a   1.000
_cell.length_b   1.000
_cell.length_c   1.000
_cell.angle_alpha   90.00
_cell.angle_beta   90.00
_cell.angle_gamma   90.00
#
_symmetry.space_group_name_H-M   'P 1'
#
loop_
_entity.id
_entity.type
_entity.pdbx_description
1 polymer ?
#
loop_
_entity_poly.entity_id
_entity_poly.type
_entity_poly.pdbx_seq_one_letter_code
_entity_poly.pdbx_strand_id
1 'polypeptide(L)'
;MATKAVTKIVRKTKAIVDNVVHPPYLKITIPAQQAKPAPPLGPQLGKRNINIANFCKDFNERTKDIKEGTPIPCVITVKPDRSYILETSHPAAVYLLRLAAAAKKGASEPGKETCGRLTLKHIYHIAQLKKQDMAFESQDLKTICTMLIGTAHRLGIEILSKEALDKGLVDHSPAGYAQFMRDRELYLERKKKEVEEKKQAKMMRTG
;
A
#
# COMPACT_ATOMS: atom_id res chain seq x y z
N MET A 1 -2.51 -52.71 -54.31
CA MET A 1 -2.80 -51.36 -54.83
C MET A 1 -3.08 -50.43 -53.67
N ALA A 2 -2.44 -49.27 -53.69
CA ALA A 2 -2.33 -48.33 -52.59
C ALA A 2 -3.40 -47.22 -52.61
N THR A 3 -3.44 -46.49 -51.48
CA THR A 3 -3.90 -45.09 -51.28
C THR A 3 -5.38 -44.85 -50.91
N LYS A 4 -5.60 -44.40 -49.67
CA LYS A 4 -5.88 -42.98 -49.33
C LYS A 4 -6.25 -42.85 -47.84
N ALA A 5 -5.30 -42.39 -47.02
CA ALA A 5 -5.59 -41.78 -45.72
C ALA A 5 -5.21 -40.30 -45.83
N VAL A 6 -6.23 -39.43 -45.86
CA VAL A 6 -6.06 -37.97 -45.90
C VAL A 6 -5.88 -37.48 -44.47
N THR A 7 -4.64 -37.32 -44.03
CA THR A 7 -4.31 -36.64 -42.76
C THR A 7 -4.39 -35.13 -42.94
N LYS A 8 -5.43 -34.51 -42.36
CA LYS A 8 -5.56 -33.04 -42.22
C LYS A 8 -4.46 -32.51 -41.30
N ILE A 9 -3.45 -31.85 -41.88
CA ILE A 9 -2.48 -31.05 -41.13
C ILE A 9 -3.11 -29.67 -40.90
N VAL A 10 -3.76 -29.47 -39.76
CA VAL A 10 -4.18 -28.14 -39.30
C VAL A 10 -2.96 -27.47 -38.67
N ARG A 11 -2.27 -26.62 -39.42
CA ARG A 11 -1.25 -25.72 -38.88
C ARG A 11 -1.95 -24.71 -37.96
N LYS A 12 -1.79 -24.86 -36.64
CA LYS A 12 -2.12 -23.80 -35.67
C LYS A 12 -1.18 -22.62 -35.92
N THR A 13 -1.66 -21.62 -36.65
CA THR A 13 -1.05 -20.30 -36.65
C THR A 13 -1.13 -19.77 -35.22
N LYS A 14 0.02 -19.68 -34.54
CA LYS A 14 0.10 -18.93 -33.27
C LYS A 14 -0.37 -17.52 -33.60
N ALA A 15 -1.48 -17.11 -32.99
CA ALA A 15 -1.91 -15.72 -33.01
C ALA A 15 -0.72 -14.85 -32.63
N ILE A 16 -0.41 -13.86 -33.47
CA ILE A 16 0.58 -12.84 -33.17
C ILE A 16 0.00 -12.11 -31.96
N VAL A 17 0.54 -12.40 -30.79
CA VAL A 17 0.16 -11.72 -29.56
C VAL A 17 0.62 -10.29 -29.76
N ASP A 18 -0.31 -9.35 -29.87
CA ASP A 18 0.03 -7.93 -29.86
C ASP A 18 0.87 -7.69 -28.61
N ASN A 19 2.17 -7.45 -28.81
CA ASN A 19 3.07 -7.14 -27.71
C ASN A 19 2.64 -5.77 -27.21
N VAL A 20 1.75 -5.75 -26.21
CA VAL A 20 1.35 -4.54 -25.52
C VAL A 20 2.64 -3.93 -24.96
N VAL A 21 3.11 -2.88 -25.63
CA VAL A 21 4.32 -2.16 -25.25
C VAL A 21 3.98 -1.43 -23.97
N HIS A 22 4.35 -2.05 -22.86
CA HIS A 22 4.10 -1.48 -21.57
C HIS A 22 5.15 -0.38 -21.25
N PRO A 23 4.78 0.67 -20.50
CA PRO A 23 5.67 1.83 -20.24
C PRO A 23 6.93 1.41 -19.48
N PRO A 24 8.12 1.98 -19.72
CA PRO A 24 9.39 1.52 -19.14
C PRO A 24 9.44 1.53 -17.60
N TYR A 25 8.50 2.23 -16.96
CA TYR A 25 8.37 2.33 -15.51
C TYR A 25 7.25 1.45 -14.98
N LEU A 26 7.52 0.70 -13.92
CA LEU A 26 6.56 -0.11 -13.18
C LEU A 26 6.59 0.30 -11.70
N LYS A 27 5.44 0.71 -11.17
CA LYS A 27 5.27 1.04 -9.75
C LYS A 27 4.52 -0.10 -9.07
N ILE A 28 5.14 -0.73 -8.08
CA ILE A 28 4.54 -1.82 -7.31
C ILE A 28 4.77 -1.60 -5.82
N THR A 29 3.88 -2.12 -4.99
CA THR A 29 4.06 -2.10 -3.53
C THR A 29 4.22 -3.54 -3.06
N ILE A 30 5.33 -3.82 -2.39
CA ILE A 30 5.68 -5.16 -1.91
C ILE A 30 5.88 -5.11 -0.39
N PRO A 31 5.35 -6.07 0.37
CA PRO A 31 5.71 -6.21 1.78
C PRO A 31 7.20 -6.54 1.94
N ALA A 32 7.89 -5.80 2.82
CA ALA A 32 9.29 -5.98 3.15
C ALA A 32 9.61 -7.44 3.50
N GLN A 33 10.74 -7.95 3.00
CA GLN A 33 11.25 -9.32 3.22
C GLN A 33 10.34 -10.47 2.73
N GLN A 34 9.18 -10.15 2.13
CA GLN A 34 8.18 -11.13 1.71
C GLN A 34 7.98 -11.15 0.19
N ALA A 35 9.00 -10.77 -0.61
CA ALA A 35 8.92 -10.94 -2.05
C ALA A 35 8.97 -12.42 -2.43
N LYS A 36 7.88 -12.90 -3.03
CA LYS A 36 7.74 -14.27 -3.55
C LYS A 36 7.28 -14.22 -5.01
N PRO A 37 7.66 -15.20 -5.85
CA PRO A 37 7.23 -15.30 -7.25
C PRO A 37 5.76 -15.75 -7.40
N ALA A 38 4.89 -15.36 -6.46
CA ALA A 38 3.47 -15.69 -6.44
C ALA A 38 2.63 -14.66 -7.25
N PRO A 39 1.39 -15.01 -7.65
CA PRO A 39 0.44 -14.04 -8.20
C PRO A 39 0.07 -13.08 -7.06
N PRO A 40 0.57 -11.82 -7.02
CA PRO A 40 0.37 -10.77 -8.02
C PRO A 40 1.66 -10.24 -8.70
N LEU A 41 2.85 -10.59 -8.18
CA LEU A 41 4.13 -10.08 -8.67
C LEU A 41 4.59 -10.80 -9.94
N GLY A 42 4.39 -12.13 -9.99
CA GLY A 42 4.79 -12.96 -11.13
C GLY A 42 4.22 -12.48 -12.46
N PRO A 43 2.89 -12.27 -12.59
CA PRO A 43 2.30 -11.79 -13.84
C PRO A 43 2.75 -10.38 -14.24
N GLN A 44 2.96 -9.47 -13.30
CA GLN A 44 3.34 -8.09 -13.61
C GLN A 44 4.78 -7.96 -14.10
N LEU A 45 5.71 -8.69 -13.47
CA LEU A 45 7.12 -8.72 -13.87
C LEU A 45 7.34 -9.60 -15.10
N GLY A 46 6.59 -10.70 -15.22
CA GLY A 46 6.65 -11.62 -16.35
C GLY A 46 6.26 -10.97 -17.68
N LYS A 47 5.24 -10.10 -17.68
CA LYS A 47 4.85 -9.30 -18.87
C LYS A 47 5.96 -8.37 -19.38
N ARG A 48 6.98 -8.09 -18.55
CA ARG A 48 8.12 -7.23 -18.87
C ARG A 48 9.40 -8.00 -19.14
N ASN A 49 9.32 -9.35 -19.17
CA ASN A 49 10.45 -10.25 -19.35
C ASN A 49 11.58 -10.03 -18.33
N ILE A 50 11.24 -9.64 -17.10
CA ILE A 50 12.19 -9.49 -15.98
C ILE A 50 12.39 -10.85 -15.30
N ASN A 51 13.61 -11.15 -14.86
CA ASN A 51 13.87 -12.34 -14.04
C ASN A 51 13.31 -12.17 -12.63
N ILE A 52 12.18 -12.83 -12.36
CA ILE A 52 11.41 -12.73 -11.11
C ILE A 52 12.21 -13.24 -9.91
N ALA A 53 12.97 -14.33 -10.06
CA ALA A 53 13.69 -14.94 -8.95
C ALA A 53 14.84 -14.04 -8.46
N ASN A 54 15.56 -13.43 -9.40
CA ASN A 54 16.63 -12.47 -9.08
C ASN A 54 16.04 -11.21 -8.42
N PHE A 55 14.92 -10.71 -8.94
CA PHE A 55 14.21 -9.58 -8.35
C PHE A 55 13.79 -9.84 -6.90
N CYS A 56 13.20 -11.01 -6.62
CA CYS A 56 12.78 -11.35 -5.24
C CYS A 56 13.96 -11.40 -4.27
N LYS A 57 15.13 -11.91 -4.71
CA LYS A 57 16.35 -11.93 -3.89
C LYS A 57 16.88 -10.53 -3.62
N ASP A 58 17.08 -9.73 -4.67
CA ASP A 58 17.56 -8.34 -4.58
C ASP A 58 16.64 -7.49 -3.69
N PHE A 59 15.32 -7.62 -3.86
CA PHE A 59 14.37 -6.91 -3.01
C PHE A 59 14.42 -7.36 -1.54
N ASN A 60 14.49 -8.66 -1.27
CA ASN A 60 14.56 -9.14 0.11
C ASN A 60 15.88 -8.73 0.76
N GLU A 61 16.99 -8.68 0.02
CA GLU A 61 18.29 -8.21 0.50
C GLU A 61 18.28 -6.72 0.87
N ARG A 62 17.73 -5.86 0.01
CA ARG A 62 17.60 -4.43 0.28
C ARG A 62 16.65 -4.10 1.43
N THR A 63 15.72 -5.01 1.75
CA THR A 63 14.68 -4.79 2.77
C THR A 63 14.94 -5.54 4.07
N LYS A 64 16.12 -6.16 4.25
CA LYS A 64 16.50 -6.89 5.48
C LYS A 64 16.41 -6.04 6.74
N ASP A 65 16.79 -4.77 6.64
CA ASP A 65 16.82 -3.85 7.80
C ASP A 65 15.43 -3.29 8.16
N ILE A 66 14.44 -3.48 7.28
CA ILE A 66 13.08 -2.95 7.47
C ILE A 66 12.21 -4.05 8.05
N LYS A 67 11.41 -3.70 9.07
CA LYS A 67 10.47 -4.63 9.72
C LYS A 67 9.64 -5.41 8.70
N GLU A 68 9.63 -6.73 8.84
CA GLU A 68 8.90 -7.67 7.99
C GLU A 68 7.43 -7.27 7.80
N GLY A 69 6.92 -7.40 6.57
CA GLY A 69 5.52 -7.11 6.26
C GLY A 69 5.20 -5.63 6.06
N THR A 70 6.16 -4.72 6.25
CA THR A 70 5.98 -3.29 5.96
C THR A 70 5.81 -3.06 4.46
N PRO A 71 4.72 -2.41 3.98
CA PRO A 71 4.51 -2.18 2.55
C PRO A 71 5.46 -1.11 2.02
N ILE A 72 6.38 -1.53 1.14
CA ILE A 72 7.39 -0.70 0.51
C ILE A 72 7.00 -0.45 -0.95
N PRO A 73 6.78 0.82 -1.35
CA PRO A 73 6.63 1.17 -2.75
C PRO A 73 8.00 1.09 -3.45
N CYS A 74 8.00 0.44 -4.61
CA CYS A 74 9.17 0.27 -5.46
C CYS A 74 8.86 0.78 -6.86
N VAL A 75 9.84 1.47 -7.44
CA VAL A 75 9.85 1.83 -8.84
C VAL A 75 10.86 0.94 -9.54
N ILE A 76 10.40 0.26 -10.59
CA ILE A 76 11.23 -0.61 -11.42
C ILE A 76 11.30 0.02 -12.79
N THR A 77 12.51 0.39 -13.19
CA THR A 77 12.79 0.90 -14.54
C THR A 77 13.38 -0.23 -15.36
N VAL A 78 12.68 -0.63 -16.43
CA VAL A 78 13.09 -1.71 -17.32
C VAL A 78 13.86 -1.13 -18.49
N LYS A 79 15.09 -1.61 -18.68
CA LYS A 79 15.94 -1.24 -19.82
C LYS A 79 15.66 -2.16 -21.02
N PRO A 80 16.01 -1.73 -22.25
CA PRO A 80 15.77 -2.51 -23.47
C PRO A 80 16.52 -3.86 -23.50
N ASP A 81 17.60 -3.98 -22.74
CA ASP A 81 18.40 -5.21 -22.56
C ASP A 81 17.77 -6.20 -21.57
N ARG A 82 16.54 -5.93 -21.09
CA ARG A 82 15.82 -6.70 -20.05
C ARG A 82 16.46 -6.62 -18.66
N SER A 83 17.47 -5.78 -18.48
CA SER A 83 17.95 -5.42 -17.14
C SER A 83 16.95 -4.49 -16.46
N TYR A 84 16.99 -4.44 -15.14
CA TYR A 84 16.11 -3.60 -14.34
C TYR A 84 16.92 -2.76 -13.36
N ILE A 85 16.46 -1.54 -13.11
CA ILE A 85 16.89 -0.71 -12.00
C ILE A 85 15.76 -0.75 -10.98
N LEU A 86 16.08 -1.24 -9.78
CA LEU A 86 15.18 -1.24 -8.63
C LEU A 86 15.49 -0.02 -7.76
N GLU A 87 14.50 0.86 -7.60
CA GLU A 87 14.52 1.96 -6.66
C GLU A 87 13.48 1.69 -5.57
N THR A 88 13.95 1.50 -4.34
CA THR A 88 13.11 1.30 -3.15
C THR A 88 12.94 2.63 -2.43
N SER A 89 11.70 3.03 -2.18
CA SER A 89 11.41 4.18 -1.33
C SER A 89 11.09 3.74 0.10
N HIS A 90 11.04 4.69 1.03
CA HIS A 90 10.55 4.46 2.38
C HIS A 90 9.10 3.95 2.37
N PRO A 91 8.67 3.29 3.46
CA PRO A 91 7.31 2.75 3.57
C PRO A 91 6.23 3.76 3.21
N ALA A 92 5.11 3.26 2.69
CA ALA A 92 4.00 4.09 2.25
C ALA A 92 3.55 5.06 3.37
N ALA A 93 3.31 6.33 3.03
CA ALA A 93 2.89 7.35 4.00
C ALA A 93 1.65 6.93 4.81
N VAL A 94 0.70 6.27 4.15
CA VAL A 94 -0.50 5.71 4.78
C VAL A 94 -0.16 4.68 5.86
N TYR A 95 0.85 3.83 5.62
CA TYR A 95 1.29 2.84 6.60
C TYR A 95 1.99 3.51 7.79
N LEU A 96 2.89 4.46 7.54
CA LEU A 96 3.59 5.20 8.60
C LEU A 96 2.63 5.99 9.50
N LEU A 97 1.65 6.68 8.90
CA LEU A 97 0.62 7.41 9.65
C LEU A 97 -0.25 6.48 10.50
N ARG A 98 -0.65 5.33 9.94
CA ARG A 98 -1.41 4.32 10.69
C ARG A 98 -0.60 3.68 11.81
N LEU A 99 0.68 3.42 11.58
CA LEU A 99 1.58 2.86 12.59
C LEU A 99 1.75 3.85 13.75
N ALA A 100 1.99 5.12 13.43
CA ALA A 100 2.10 6.18 14.44
C ALA A 100 0.79 6.37 15.23
N ALA A 101 -0.36 6.22 14.56
CA ALA A 101 -1.68 6.32 15.19
C ALA A 101 -2.18 4.98 15.79
N ALA A 102 -1.32 3.95 15.89
CA ALA A 102 -1.68 2.61 16.35
C ALA A 102 -2.98 2.03 15.73
N ALA A 103 -3.34 2.47 14.53
CA ALA A 103 -4.62 2.19 13.89
C ALA A 103 -4.50 1.02 12.90
N LYS A 104 -5.22 -0.08 13.19
CA LYS A 104 -5.26 -1.29 12.34
C LYS A 104 -5.99 -1.07 11.00
N LYS A 105 -6.93 -0.13 10.94
CA LYS A 105 -7.69 0.22 9.74
C LYS A 105 -7.96 1.72 9.74
N GLY A 106 -7.94 2.33 8.56
CA GLY A 106 -8.40 3.73 8.41
C GLY A 106 -9.90 3.86 8.65
N ALA A 107 -10.38 5.09 8.66
CA ALA A 107 -11.82 5.39 8.65
C ALA A 107 -12.47 4.88 7.35
N SER A 108 -13.57 4.15 7.48
CA SER A 108 -14.60 3.94 6.46
C SER A 108 -15.30 5.24 6.02
N GLU A 109 -15.57 6.18 6.94
CA GLU A 109 -16.21 7.48 6.68
C GLU A 109 -15.36 8.65 7.24
N PRO A 110 -14.30 9.06 6.51
CA PRO A 110 -13.44 10.17 6.93
C PRO A 110 -14.25 11.45 7.19
N GLY A 111 -14.02 12.08 8.34
CA GLY A 111 -14.70 13.33 8.76
C GLY A 111 -15.85 13.13 9.74
N LYS A 112 -16.53 11.98 9.72
CA LYS A 112 -17.50 11.62 10.78
C LYS A 112 -16.88 10.75 11.86
N GLU A 113 -15.96 9.87 11.47
CA GLU A 113 -15.22 9.03 12.40
C GLU A 113 -13.74 9.36 12.38
N THR A 114 -13.17 9.37 13.57
CA THR A 114 -11.74 9.51 13.81
C THR A 114 -11.16 8.12 14.09
N CYS A 115 -10.12 7.75 13.35
CA CYS A 115 -9.44 6.46 13.52
C CYS A 115 -8.21 6.56 14.43
N GLY A 116 -7.71 7.77 14.68
CA GLY A 116 -6.55 8.02 15.51
C GLY A 116 -6.28 9.51 15.65
N ARG A 117 -5.48 9.86 16.66
CA ARG A 117 -4.99 11.23 16.88
C ARG A 117 -3.48 11.25 16.79
N LEU A 118 -2.91 12.24 16.10
CA LEU A 118 -1.48 12.47 15.99
C LEU A 118 -1.15 13.93 16.31
N THR A 119 0.05 14.16 16.83
CA THR A 119 0.58 15.52 17.00
C THR A 119 1.47 15.91 15.83
N LEU A 120 1.66 17.22 15.63
CA LEU A 120 2.57 17.74 14.60
C LEU A 120 4.01 17.21 14.71
N LYS A 121 4.46 16.84 15.92
CA LYS A 121 5.78 16.22 16.14
C LYS A 121 5.90 14.88 15.41
N HIS A 122 4.86 14.04 15.46
CA HIS A 122 4.84 12.76 14.75
C HIS A 122 4.90 12.97 13.23
N ILE A 123 4.14 13.93 12.71
CA ILE A 123 4.15 14.27 11.28
C ILE A 123 5.54 14.75 10.86
N TYR A 124 6.20 15.56 11.67
CA TYR A 124 7.54 16.06 11.39
C TYR A 124 8.58 14.93 11.28
N HIS A 125 8.59 13.98 12.22
CA HIS A 125 9.49 12.83 12.15
C HIS A 125 9.21 11.92 10.95
N ILE A 126 7.94 11.70 10.60
CA ILE A 126 7.56 10.94 9.40
C ILE A 126 8.01 11.69 8.14
N ALA A 127 7.88 13.02 8.11
CA ALA A 127 8.32 13.84 7.00
C ALA A 127 9.85 13.81 6.83
N GLN A 128 10.61 13.85 7.92
CA GLN A 128 12.08 13.71 7.87
C GLN A 128 12.50 12.37 7.28
N LEU A 129 11.87 11.27 7.70
CA LEU A 129 12.11 9.94 7.15
C LEU A 129 11.81 9.91 5.64
N LYS A 130 10.63 10.40 5.23
CA LYS A 130 10.23 10.41 3.82
C LYS A 130 11.02 11.38 2.94
N LYS A 131 11.63 12.41 3.50
CA LYS A 131 12.44 13.38 2.74
C LYS A 131 13.69 12.73 2.14
N GLN A 132 14.16 11.61 2.71
CA GLN A 132 15.26 10.81 2.18
C GLN A 132 14.87 10.04 0.90
N ASP A 133 13.58 10.00 0.53
CA ASP A 133 13.15 9.44 -0.74
C ASP A 133 13.55 10.35 -1.90
N MET A 134 14.04 9.78 -3.00
CA MET A 134 14.36 10.50 -4.24
C MET A 134 13.18 11.34 -4.77
N ALA A 135 11.94 10.90 -4.53
CA ALA A 135 10.74 11.62 -4.94
C ALA A 135 10.51 12.95 -4.19
N PHE A 136 11.10 13.11 -3.00
CA PHE A 136 10.89 14.27 -2.12
C PHE A 136 12.18 15.08 -1.89
N GLU A 137 13.28 14.73 -2.54
CA GLU A 137 14.59 15.37 -2.37
C GLU A 137 14.55 16.88 -2.67
N SER A 138 13.81 17.29 -3.70
CA SER A 138 13.67 18.69 -4.12
C SER A 138 12.60 19.47 -3.34
N GLN A 139 11.88 18.82 -2.41
CA GLN A 139 10.75 19.43 -1.73
C GLN A 139 11.13 19.95 -0.34
N ASP A 140 10.55 21.09 0.01
CA ASP A 140 10.66 21.63 1.36
C ASP A 140 9.97 20.73 2.37
N LEU A 141 10.56 20.64 3.56
CA LEU A 141 10.02 19.82 4.65
C LEU A 141 8.59 20.27 5.03
N LYS A 142 8.31 21.58 4.92
CA LYS A 142 6.97 22.14 5.15
C LYS A 142 5.95 21.60 4.16
N THR A 143 6.30 21.51 2.87
CA THR A 143 5.43 20.97 1.83
C THR A 143 5.14 19.49 2.09
N ILE A 144 6.15 18.70 2.44
CA ILE A 144 6.00 17.29 2.79
C ILE A 144 5.07 17.14 4.01
N CYS A 145 5.24 17.95 5.06
CA CYS A 145 4.35 17.96 6.21
C CYS A 145 2.90 18.26 5.81
N THR A 146 2.65 19.27 4.98
CA THR A 146 1.30 19.60 4.49
C THR A 146 0.67 18.45 3.71
N MET A 147 1.43 17.77 2.85
CA MET A 147 0.96 16.58 2.13
C MET A 147 0.60 15.43 3.09
N LEU A 148 1.41 15.20 4.12
CA LEU A 148 1.13 14.19 5.14
C LEU A 148 -0.10 14.55 5.98
N ILE A 149 -0.28 15.82 6.32
CA ILE A 149 -1.48 16.32 7.01
C ILE A 149 -2.73 16.02 6.16
N GLY A 150 -2.71 16.37 4.87
CA GLY A 150 -3.82 16.07 3.96
C GLY A 150 -4.10 14.57 3.82
N THR A 151 -3.05 13.74 3.83
CA THR A 151 -3.19 12.27 3.79
C THR A 151 -3.81 11.74 5.09
N ALA A 152 -3.40 12.26 6.24
CA ALA A 152 -3.94 11.87 7.55
C ALA A 152 -5.44 12.19 7.65
N HIS A 153 -5.87 13.37 7.20
CA HIS A 153 -7.29 13.73 7.17
C HIS A 153 -8.12 12.76 6.31
N ARG A 154 -7.60 12.35 5.13
CA ARG A 154 -8.27 11.35 4.27
C ARG A 154 -8.36 9.97 4.92
N LEU A 155 -7.48 9.63 5.85
CA LEU A 155 -7.54 8.40 6.64
C LEU A 155 -8.47 8.51 7.85
N GLY A 156 -8.96 9.72 8.17
CA GLY A 156 -9.70 10.00 9.39
C GLY A 156 -8.79 10.12 10.62
N ILE A 157 -7.51 10.44 10.45
CA ILE A 157 -6.61 10.75 11.56
C ILE A 157 -6.71 12.23 11.86
N GLU A 158 -7.04 12.56 13.10
CA GLU A 158 -7.11 13.93 13.60
C GLU A 158 -5.71 14.40 14.00
N ILE A 159 -5.30 15.56 13.47
CA ILE A 159 -4.00 16.16 13.78
C ILE A 159 -4.20 17.26 14.80
N LEU A 160 -3.65 17.06 16.00
CA LEU A 160 -3.70 18.01 17.08
C LEU A 160 -2.72 19.16 16.82
N SER A 161 -3.27 20.36 16.66
CA SER A 161 -2.50 21.59 16.60
C SER A 161 -1.97 21.96 18.00
N LYS A 162 -0.96 22.84 18.03
CA LYS A 162 -0.41 23.34 19.29
C LYS A 162 -1.49 24.01 20.15
N GLU A 163 -2.37 24.79 19.54
CA GLU A 163 -3.49 25.45 20.23
C GLU A 163 -4.47 24.47 20.88
N ALA A 164 -4.74 23.34 20.23
CA ALA A 164 -5.63 22.32 20.79
C ALA A 164 -5.02 21.63 22.01
N LEU A 165 -3.68 21.45 22.01
CA LEU A 165 -2.93 20.93 23.15
C LEU A 165 -2.89 21.96 24.29
N ASP A 166 -2.62 23.23 23.97
CA ASP A 166 -2.51 24.31 24.94
C ASP A 166 -3.86 24.59 25.65
N LYS A 167 -4.98 24.43 24.93
CA LYS A 167 -6.35 24.58 25.48
C LYS A 167 -6.83 23.36 26.28
N GLY A 168 -6.07 22.26 26.33
CA GLY A 168 -6.45 21.05 27.06
C GLY A 168 -7.74 20.39 26.54
N LEU A 169 -8.16 20.69 25.31
CA LEU A 169 -9.43 20.20 24.77
C LEU A 169 -9.41 18.68 24.50
N VAL A 170 -8.21 18.11 24.42
CA VAL A 170 -7.98 16.70 24.11
C VAL A 170 -6.90 16.13 25.01
N ASP A 171 -7.25 15.05 25.72
CA ASP A 171 -6.32 14.28 26.54
C ASP A 171 -5.34 13.48 25.66
N HIS A 172 -4.19 14.08 25.38
CA HIS A 172 -3.07 13.46 24.67
C HIS A 172 -2.19 12.58 25.56
N SER A 173 -2.56 12.42 26.84
CA SER A 173 -1.94 11.47 27.76
C SER A 173 -2.14 10.03 27.27
N PRO A 174 -1.18 9.10 27.52
CA PRO A 174 -1.35 7.68 27.18
C PRO A 174 -2.66 7.08 27.68
N ALA A 175 -3.16 7.51 28.85
CA ALA A 175 -4.43 7.04 29.41
C ALA A 175 -5.66 7.50 28.61
N GLY A 176 -5.69 8.79 28.22
CA GLY A 176 -6.78 9.35 27.41
C GLY A 176 -6.81 8.74 26.01
N TYR A 177 -5.63 8.52 25.42
CA TYR A 177 -5.54 7.83 24.14
C TYR A 177 -5.99 6.35 24.23
N ALA A 178 -5.68 5.66 25.32
CA ALA A 178 -6.14 4.30 25.54
C ALA A 178 -7.67 4.20 25.73
N GLN A 179 -8.31 5.22 26.31
CA GLN A 179 -9.78 5.30 26.35
C GLN A 179 -10.35 5.51 24.94
N PHE A 180 -9.80 6.46 24.18
CA PHE A 180 -10.20 6.70 22.78
C PHE A 180 -10.11 5.42 21.92
N MET A 181 -9.03 4.64 22.07
CA MET A 181 -8.89 3.39 21.33
C MET A 181 -9.90 2.32 21.74
N ARG A 182 -10.26 2.23 23.03
CA ARG A 182 -11.33 1.32 23.49
C ARG A 182 -12.69 1.71 22.94
N ASP A 183 -13.03 2.99 22.97
CA ASP A 183 -14.29 3.49 22.40
C ASP A 183 -14.36 3.23 20.89
N ARG A 184 -13.22 3.37 20.20
CA ARG A 184 -13.10 3.06 18.78
C ARG A 184 -13.29 1.56 18.51
N GLU A 185 -12.73 0.68 19.33
CA GLU A 185 -12.93 -0.77 19.19
C GLU A 185 -14.41 -1.15 19.34
N LEU A 186 -15.10 -0.61 20.35
CA LEU A 186 -16.54 -0.81 20.53
C LEU A 186 -17.35 -0.29 19.32
N TYR A 187 -16.99 0.88 18.78
CA TYR A 187 -17.61 1.41 17.58
C TYR A 187 -17.41 0.48 16.36
N LEU A 188 -16.19 -0.02 16.16
CA LEU A 188 -15.87 -0.91 15.05
C LEU A 188 -16.61 -2.26 15.16
N GLU A 189 -16.78 -2.78 16.37
CA GLU A 189 -17.56 -4.00 16.62
C GLU A 189 -19.03 -3.81 16.26
N ARG A 190 -19.65 -2.70 16.66
CA ARG A 190 -21.02 -2.35 16.27
C ARG A 190 -21.15 -2.27 14.75
N LYS A 191 -20.21 -1.59 14.09
CA LYS A 191 -20.19 -1.48 12.62
C LYS A 191 -20.02 -2.81 11.91
N LYS A 192 -19.21 -3.72 12.45
CA LYS A 192 -19.04 -5.07 11.87
C LYS A 192 -20.36 -5.85 11.95
N LYS A 193 -21.05 -5.83 13.10
CA LYS A 193 -22.36 -6.47 13.28
C LYS A 193 -23.40 -5.92 12.30
N GLU A 194 -23.51 -4.59 12.17
CA GLU A 194 -24.41 -3.95 11.20
C GLU A 194 -24.12 -4.39 9.75
N VAL A 195 -22.84 -4.51 9.38
CA VAL A 195 -22.44 -4.93 8.02
C VAL A 195 -22.73 -6.41 7.80
N GLU A 196 -22.54 -7.25 8.81
CA GLU A 196 -22.84 -8.69 8.75
C GLU A 196 -24.35 -8.93 8.64
N GLU A 197 -25.17 -8.27 9.44
CA GLU A 197 -26.63 -8.31 9.37
C GLU A 197 -27.13 -7.87 7.99
N LYS A 198 -26.60 -6.76 7.45
CA LYS A 198 -26.93 -6.30 6.09
C LYS A 198 -26.52 -7.30 5.01
N LYS A 199 -25.39 -7.99 5.17
CA LYS A 199 -24.95 -9.05 4.25
C LYS A 199 -25.87 -10.27 4.35
N GLN A 200 -26.23 -10.70 5.56
CA GLN A 200 -27.15 -11.81 5.78
C GLN A 200 -28.54 -11.51 5.21
N ALA A 201 -29.09 -10.33 5.45
CA ALA A 201 -30.37 -9.90 4.89
C ALA A 201 -30.38 -9.86 3.35
N LYS A 202 -29.26 -9.48 2.72
CA LYS A 202 -29.13 -9.54 1.26
C LYS A 202 -29.10 -10.98 0.74
N MET A 203 -28.37 -11.88 1.40
CA MET A 203 -28.28 -13.28 0.99
C MET A 203 -29.64 -14.00 1.10
N MET A 204 -30.43 -13.70 2.14
CA MET A 204 -31.78 -14.26 2.32
C MET A 204 -32.82 -13.72 1.32
N ARG A 205 -32.49 -12.68 0.53
CA ARG A 205 -33.38 -12.10 -0.49
C ARG A 205 -33.07 -12.58 -1.91
N THR A 206 -31.88 -13.14 -2.13
CA THR A 206 -31.40 -13.62 -3.44
C THR A 206 -31.40 -15.14 -3.58
N GLY A 207 -31.68 -15.88 -2.50
CA GLY A 207 -31.96 -17.32 -2.53
C GLY A 207 -33.47 -17.55 -2.54
#